data_AF-A0A0G0Y960-F1
#
_entry.id   AF-A0A0G0Y960-F1
#
_cell.length_a   1.000
_cell.length_b   1.000
_cell.length_c   1.000
_cell.angle_alpha   90.00
_cell.angle_beta   90.00
_cell.angle_gamma   90.00
#
_symmetry.space_group_name_H-M   'P 1'
#
loop_
_entity.id
_entity.type
_entity.pdbx_description
1 polymer ?
#
loop_
_entity_poly.entity_id
_entity_poly.type
_entity_poly.pdbx_seq_one_letter_code
_entity_poly.pdbx_strand_id
1 'polypeptide(L)' 'MKYIIGKIKSAKMNQTVVVVTDRSRPHPKYGKRITKTSKFMAHNELEAKVGDTVKIMETAPVSRLKRWKVVEVIK' A
#
# COMPACT_ATOMS: atom_id res chain seq x y z
N MET A 1 2.19 -3.34 15.76
CA MET A 1 1.22 -3.07 14.68
C MET A 1 1.79 -2.02 13.75
N LYS A 2 1.94 -2.28 12.45
CA LYS A 2 2.57 -1.35 11.50
C LYS A 2 1.54 -0.78 10.55
N TYR A 3 1.56 0.53 10.40
CA TYR A 3 0.74 1.27 9.44
C TYR A 3 1.60 1.81 8.31
N ILE A 4 1.09 1.74 7.09
CA ILE A 4 1.71 2.32 5.91
C ILE A 4 0.67 3.19 5.22
N ILE A 5 1.10 4.34 4.73
CA ILE A 5 0.27 5.22 3.90
C ILE A 5 0.70 5.03 2.45
N GLY A 6 -0.28 4.96 1.56
CA GLY A 6 -0.01 4.81 0.13
C GLY A 6 -1.21 5.20 -0.72
N LYS A 7 -0.96 5.32 -2.02
CA LYS A 7 -1.99 5.66 -3.01
C LYS A 7 -2.52 4.41 -3.69
N ILE A 8 -3.81 4.36 -3.97
CA ILE A 8 -4.39 3.26 -4.75
C ILE A 8 -4.02 3.43 -6.22
N LYS A 9 -3.34 2.42 -6.76
CA LYS A 9 -3.01 2.33 -8.19
C LYS A 9 -4.08 1.58 -8.99
N SER A 10 -4.68 0.55 -8.41
CA SER A 10 -5.68 -0.28 -9.09
C SER A 10 -6.68 -0.85 -8.11
N ALA A 11 -7.96 -0.78 -8.46
CA ALA A 11 -9.08 -1.38 -7.75
C ALA A 11 -9.90 -2.33 -8.65
N LYS A 12 -9.26 -2.94 -9.67
CA LYS A 12 -9.94 -3.81 -10.65
C LYS A 12 -10.35 -5.18 -10.10
N MET A 13 -9.81 -5.60 -8.97
CA MET A 13 -10.06 -6.93 -8.39
C MET A 13 -11.15 -6.85 -7.33
N ASN A 14 -11.92 -7.93 -7.17
CA ASN A 14 -12.96 -7.98 -6.15
C ASN A 14 -12.35 -7.90 -4.74
N GLN A 15 -12.91 -7.02 -3.90
CA GLN A 15 -12.52 -6.79 -2.49
C GLN A 15 -11.00 -6.59 -2.24
N THR A 16 -10.25 -6.20 -3.27
CA THR A 16 -8.79 -6.13 -3.22
C THR A 16 -8.29 -4.93 -4.01
N VAL A 17 -7.46 -4.11 -3.36
CA VAL A 17 -6.83 -2.94 -3.98
C VAL A 17 -5.31 -3.07 -3.97
N VAL A 18 -4.69 -2.53 -5.01
CA VAL A 18 -3.23 -2.44 -5.12
C VAL A 18 -2.80 -1.05 -4.65
N VAL A 19 -2.15 -1.02 -3.49
CA VAL A 19 -1.61 0.20 -2.87
C VAL A 19 -0.14 0.33 -3.21
N VAL A 20 0.27 1.55 -3.52
CA VAL A 20 1.64 1.90 -3.86
C VAL A 20 2.18 2.87 -2.83
N THR A 21 3.36 2.56 -2.30
CA THR A 21 4.08 3.43 -1.36
C THR A 21 5.49 3.67 -1.86
N ASP A 22 5.88 4.93 -1.87
CA ASP A 22 7.22 5.37 -2.22
C ASP A 22 8.05 5.59 -0.96
N ARG A 23 9.25 5.01 -0.93
CA ARG A 23 10.24 5.25 0.13
C ARG A 23 11.52 5.79 -0.49
N SER A 24 11.98 6.94 -0.01
CA SER A 24 13.29 7.49 -0.37
C SER A 24 14.35 6.87 0.53
N ARG A 25 15.38 6.25 -0.05
CA ARG A 25 16.55 5.76 0.70
C ARG A 25 17.84 6.17 -0.01
N PRO A 26 18.91 6.49 0.73
CA PRO A 26 20.21 6.74 0.12
C PRO A 26 20.78 5.45 -0.49
N HIS A 27 21.45 5.56 -1.63
CA HIS A 27 22.23 4.45 -2.20
C HIS A 27 23.39 4.12 -1.25
N PRO A 28 23.62 2.84 -0.89
CA PRO A 28 24.59 2.47 0.15
C PRO A 28 26.03 2.91 -0.18
N LYS A 29 26.43 2.87 -1.46
CA LYS A 29 27.77 3.27 -1.90
C LYS A 29 27.91 4.77 -2.25
N TYR A 30 26.83 5.38 -2.75
CA TYR A 30 26.92 6.69 -3.43
C TYR A 30 26.20 7.82 -2.68
N GLY A 31 25.42 7.52 -1.64
CA GLY A 31 24.66 8.53 -0.89
C GLY A 31 23.49 9.18 -1.65
N LYS A 32 23.40 9.03 -2.98
CA LYS A 32 22.30 9.54 -3.80
C LYS A 32 20.95 9.03 -3.29
N ARG A 33 19.99 9.93 -3.05
CA ARG A 33 18.62 9.56 -2.64
C ARG A 33 17.89 8.92 -3.82
N ILE A 34 17.50 7.67 -3.67
CA ILE A 34 16.76 6.91 -4.68
C ILE A 34 15.37 6.61 -4.12
N THR A 35 14.33 6.84 -4.92
CA THR A 35 12.95 6.47 -4.59
C THR A 35 12.72 5.02 -4.98
N LYS A 36 12.39 4.18 -4.00
CA LYS A 36 11.95 2.79 -4.23
C LYS A 36 10.44 2.69 -4.01
N THR A 37 9.73 2.32 -5.05
CA THR A 37 8.28 2.09 -5.03
C THR A 37 7.99 0.65 -4.63
N SER A 38 7.14 0.44 -3.62
CA SER A 38 6.68 -0.88 -3.19
C SER A 38 5.17 -1.01 -3.41
N LYS A 39 4.72 -2.19 -3.84
CA LYS A 39 3.31 -2.48 -4.09
C LYS A 39 2.78 -3.45 -3.04
N PHE A 40 1.59 -3.19 -2.52
CA PHE A 40 0.92 -4.02 -1.53
C PHE A 40 -0.49 -4.37 -2.01
N MET A 41 -0.92 -5.61 -1.77
CA MET A 41 -2.30 -6.02 -1.99
C MET A 41 -3.02 -5.94 -0.65
N ALA A 42 -4.03 -5.07 -0.60
CA ALA A 42 -4.82 -4.83 0.60
C ALA A 42 -6.26 -5.31 0.44
N HIS A 43 -6.82 -5.86 1.52
CA HIS A 43 -8.25 -6.13 1.64
C HIS A 43 -9.00 -4.82 1.81
N ASN A 44 -9.98 -4.61 0.92
CA ASN A 44 -10.82 -3.43 0.91
C ASN A 44 -12.25 -3.83 1.28
N GLU A 45 -12.70 -3.39 2.46
CA GLU A 45 -14.10 -3.45 2.90
C GLU A 45 -14.78 -2.07 2.81
N LEU A 46 -13.99 -1.00 2.70
CA LEU A 46 -14.46 0.40 2.78
C LEU A 46 -14.63 1.06 1.41
N GLU A 47 -14.72 0.27 0.33
CA GLU A 47 -14.92 0.74 -1.06
C GLU A 47 -13.97 1.85 -1.55
N ALA A 48 -12.72 1.87 -1.08
CA ALA A 48 -11.72 2.83 -1.54
C ALA A 48 -11.48 2.78 -3.06
N LYS A 49 -11.39 3.96 -3.70
CA LYS A 49 -11.34 4.13 -5.16
C LYS A 49 -9.92 4.38 -5.68
N VAL A 50 -9.76 4.31 -6.99
CA VAL A 50 -8.47 4.61 -7.64
C VAL A 50 -8.16 6.10 -7.51
N GLY A 51 -6.99 6.43 -6.98
CA GLY A 51 -6.57 7.81 -6.75
C GLY A 51 -6.53 8.21 -5.28
N ASP A 52 -7.27 7.50 -4.43
CA ASP A 52 -7.39 7.81 -3.01
C ASP A 52 -6.10 7.49 -2.26
N THR A 53 -5.88 8.22 -1.16
CA THR A 53 -4.77 7.96 -0.23
C THR A 53 -5.30 7.18 0.96
N VAL A 54 -4.76 5.98 1.16
CA VAL A 54 -5.24 5.04 2.17
C VAL A 54 -4.17 4.69 3.18
N LYS A 55 -4.62 4.45 4.41
CA LYS A 55 -3.84 3.88 5.50
C LYS A 55 -4.09 2.37 5.54
N ILE A 56 -3.03 1.59 5.36
CA ILE A 56 -3.07 0.13 5.41
C ILE A 56 -2.38 -0.39 6.67
N MET A 57 -2.92 -1.46 7.24
CA MET A 57 -2.35 -2.19 8.36
C MET A 57 -1.97 -3.62 7.98
N GLU A 58 -0.94 -4.17 8.63
CA GLU A 58 -0.63 -5.60 8.55
C GLU A 58 -1.74 -6.43 9.23
N THR A 59 -2.10 -7.56 8.62
CA THR A 59 -3.10 -8.50 9.14
C THR A 59 -2.69 -9.95 8.85
N ALA A 60 -3.44 -10.92 9.37
CA ALA A 60 -3.32 -12.32 9.00
C ALA A 60 -3.44 -12.48 7.46
N PRO A 61 -2.70 -13.42 6.85
CA PRO A 61 -2.74 -13.60 5.40
C PRO A 61 -4.14 -14.02 4.95
N VAL A 62 -4.80 -13.19 4.15
CA VAL A 62 -6.07 -13.54 3.48
C VAL A 62 -5.78 -14.34 2.21
N SER A 63 -4.62 -14.10 1.59
CA SER A 63 -4.11 -14.90 0.49
C SER A 63 -2.57 -14.88 0.48
N ARG A 64 -1.96 -15.52 -0.53
CA ARG A 64 -0.49 -15.55 -0.69
C ARG A 64 0.14 -14.15 -0.63
N LEU A 65 -0.47 -13.17 -1.28
CA LEU A 65 0.04 -11.79 -1.39
C LEU A 65 -0.78 -10.77 -0.58
N LYS A 66 -2.05 -11.06 -0.29
CA LYS A 66 -2.98 -10.17 0.41
C LYS A 66 -2.80 -10.31 1.91
N ARG A 67 -1.93 -9.47 2.48
CA ARG A 67 -1.54 -9.45 3.90
C ARG A 67 -1.78 -8.11 4.58
N TRP A 68 -2.45 -7.22 3.88
CA TRP A 68 -2.73 -5.86 4.33
C TRP A 68 -4.23 -5.63 4.35
N LYS A 69 -4.72 -4.81 5.28
CA LYS A 69 -6.12 -4.36 5.34
C LYS A 69 -6.17 -2.84 5.26
N VAL A 70 -7.12 -2.30 4.51
CA VAL A 70 -7.42 -0.86 4.49
C VAL A 70 -8.15 -0.50 5.77
N VAL A 71 -7.63 0.48 6.52
CA VAL A 71 -8.20 0.94 7.80
C VAL A 71 -8.95 2.25 7.61
N GLU A 72 -8.37 3.16 6.84
CA GLU A 72 -8.83 4.54 6.75
C GLU A 72 -8.51 5.11 5.36
N VAL A 73 -9.45 5.87 4.81
CA VAL A 73 -9.25 6.70 3.61
C VAL A 73 -9.00 8.12 4.10
N ILE A 74 -7.79 8.63 3.84
CA ILE A 74 -7.35 9.94 4.36
C ILE A 74 -7.81 11.07 3.44
N LYS A 75 -7.93 10.81 2.13
CA LYS A 75 -8.29 11.79 1.12
C LYS A 75 -8.81 11.14 -0.15
#